data_AF-A0A3P7N1S8-F1
#
_entry.id   AF-A0A3P7N1S8-F1
#
_cell.length_a   1.000
_cell.length_b   1.000
_cell.length_c   1.000
_cell.angle_alpha   90.00
_cell.angle_beta   90.00
_cell.angle_gamma   90.00
#
_symmetry.space_group_name_H-M   'P 1'
#
loop_
_entity.id
_entity.type
_entity.pdbx_description
1 polymer ?
#
loop_
_entity_poly.entity_id
_entity_poly.type
_entity_poly.pdbx_seq_one_letter_code
_entity_poly.pdbx_strand_id
1 'polypeptide(L)'
;MPYTSSCQTALHLCSTLTAEKVRLKSSPADICDLLLRREAKRLSEKEFGAYVDQRDADGNTALLLAYMTGNGDVCRCLLRAGATMGARNAEGATMFTYETPTRLLLFRLL
;
A
#
# COMPACT_ATOMS: atom_id res chain seq x y z
N MET A 1 -11.24 -6.53 21.20
CA MET A 1 -9.77 -6.46 21.35
C MET A 1 -9.31 -5.16 20.69
N PRO A 2 -9.00 -4.09 21.43
CA PRO A 2 -8.58 -2.81 20.87
C PRO A 2 -7.04 -2.80 20.77
N TYR A 3 -6.49 -2.98 19.57
CA TYR A 3 -5.08 -2.68 19.30
C TYR A 3 -5.00 -1.31 18.61
N THR A 4 -5.11 -0.26 19.42
CA THR A 4 -4.69 1.09 19.03
C THR A 4 -3.22 1.23 19.37
N SER A 5 -2.36 1.27 18.35
CA SER A 5 -0.97 1.73 18.45
C SER A 5 -0.63 2.50 17.18
N SER A 6 -1.18 3.72 17.13
CA SER A 6 -0.64 5.02 16.70
C SER A 6 0.23 5.20 15.43
N CYS A 7 0.68 4.14 14.76
CA CYS A 7 1.47 4.19 13.51
C CYS A 7 0.83 3.40 12.37
N GLN A 8 -0.15 2.56 12.70
CA GLN A 8 -1.21 2.13 11.79
C GLN A 8 -1.95 3.43 11.38
N THR A 9 -2.34 3.72 10.14
CA THR A 9 -2.82 2.78 9.14
C THR A 9 -3.33 3.52 7.89
N ALA A 10 -3.00 4.76 7.55
CA ALA A 10 -3.75 5.46 6.47
C ALA A 10 -3.58 4.82 5.06
N LEU A 11 -2.33 4.51 4.64
CA LEU A 11 -2.07 3.77 3.39
C LEU A 11 -2.40 2.27 3.51
N HIS A 12 -2.07 1.66 4.65
CA HIS A 12 -2.36 0.27 4.96
C HIS A 12 -3.87 -0.02 4.98
N LEU A 13 -4.65 0.86 5.60
CA LEU A 13 -6.11 0.85 5.52
C LEU A 13 -6.53 1.05 4.09
N CYS A 14 -5.97 1.92 3.25
CA CYS A 14 -6.42 1.97 1.84
C CYS A 14 -6.23 0.65 1.08
N SER A 15 -5.18 -0.11 1.39
CA SER A 15 -5.00 -1.44 0.81
C SER A 15 -6.01 -2.48 1.34
N THR A 16 -6.50 -2.33 2.58
CA THR A 16 -7.43 -3.28 3.25
C THR A 16 -8.89 -2.81 3.35
N LEU A 17 -9.17 -1.51 3.14
CA LEU A 17 -10.46 -0.80 3.23
C LEU A 17 -11.38 -1.11 2.06
N THR A 18 -10.98 -1.99 1.14
CA THR A 18 -11.91 -2.54 0.17
C THR A 18 -13.12 -3.21 0.81
N ALA A 19 -13.11 -3.51 2.12
CA ALA A 19 -14.17 -4.23 2.79
C ALA A 19 -15.13 -3.44 3.72
N GLU A 20 -14.79 -2.29 4.32
CA GLU A 20 -15.73 -1.66 5.28
C GLU A 20 -15.85 -0.12 5.23
N LYS A 21 -17.02 0.32 4.76
CA LYS A 21 -17.76 1.55 5.10
C LYS A 21 -17.10 2.92 4.83
N VAL A 22 -16.84 3.23 3.56
CA VAL A 22 -16.88 4.63 3.10
C VAL A 22 -17.94 4.78 2.01
N ARG A 23 -18.91 5.64 2.27
CA ARG A 23 -20.11 5.87 1.46
C ARG A 23 -19.85 6.71 0.20
N LEU A 24 -18.75 6.48 -0.52
CA LEU A 24 -18.34 7.33 -1.65
C LEU A 24 -18.04 6.48 -2.89
N LYS A 25 -18.56 6.93 -4.04
CA LYS A 25 -18.50 6.33 -5.38
C LYS A 25 -17.08 6.29 -5.98
N SER A 26 -16.04 6.22 -5.16
CA SER A 26 -14.64 6.42 -5.55
C SER A 26 -13.90 5.08 -5.55
N SER A 27 -13.06 4.82 -6.55
CA SER A 27 -12.27 3.59 -6.62
C SER A 27 -11.26 3.53 -5.46
N PRO A 28 -10.81 2.33 -5.02
CA PRO A 28 -9.77 2.19 -3.99
C PRO A 28 -8.48 2.96 -4.33
N ALA A 29 -8.18 3.09 -5.62
CA ALA A 29 -7.07 3.87 -6.14
C ALA A 29 -7.26 5.38 -5.95
N ASP A 30 -8.48 5.90 -6.14
CA ASP A 30 -8.78 7.33 -5.92
C ASP A 30 -8.59 7.72 -4.45
N ILE A 31 -8.97 6.84 -3.53
CA ILE A 31 -8.77 7.06 -2.09
C ILE A 31 -7.27 7.06 -1.78
N CYS A 32 -6.51 6.12 -2.36
CA CYS A 32 -5.05 6.06 -2.21
C CYS A 32 -4.38 7.33 -2.77
N ASP A 33 -4.75 7.78 -3.97
CA ASP A 33 -4.23 8.99 -4.60
C ASP A 33 -4.54 10.24 -3.77
N LEU A 34 -5.76 10.36 -3.24
CA LEU A 34 -6.14 11.47 -2.36
C LEU A 34 -5.31 11.51 -1.07
N LEU A 35 -5.05 10.37 -0.45
CA LEU A 35 -4.21 10.32 0.76
C LEU A 35 -2.76 10.63 0.46
N LEU A 36 -2.21 10.06 -0.62
CA LEU A 36 -0.84 10.33 -1.05
C LEU A 36 -0.66 11.82 -1.36
N ARG A 37 -1.59 12.45 -2.08
CA ARG A 37 -1.55 13.90 -2.33
C ARG A 37 -1.65 14.74 -1.06
N ARG A 38 -2.42 14.29 -0.07
CA ARG A 38 -2.58 14.97 1.21
C ARG A 38 -1.28 14.92 2.03
N GLU A 39 -0.67 13.75 2.13
CA GLU A 39 0.55 13.57 2.91
C GLU A 39 1.79 14.10 2.18
N ALA A 40 1.85 14.02 0.84
CA ALA A 40 2.90 14.66 0.04
C ALA A 40 2.96 16.19 0.21
N LYS A 41 1.85 16.84 0.59
CA LYS A 41 1.83 18.27 0.94
C LYS A 41 2.23 18.57 2.38
N ARG A 42 2.16 17.57 3.27
CA ARG A 42 2.45 17.73 4.71
C ARG A 42 3.86 17.28 5.06
N LEU A 43 4.38 16.29 4.35
CA LEU A 43 5.67 15.65 4.59
C LEU A 43 6.72 16.18 3.61
N SER A 44 7.99 16.20 4.04
CA SER A 44 9.12 16.39 3.14
C SER A 44 9.35 15.17 2.23
N GLU A 45 10.05 15.31 1.10
CA GLU A 45 10.31 14.19 0.16
C GLU A 45 10.87 12.94 0.85
N LYS A 46 11.79 13.13 1.82
CA LYS A 46 12.40 12.04 2.58
C LYS A 46 11.40 11.35 3.51
N GLU A 47 10.57 12.13 4.19
CA GLU A 47 9.52 11.59 5.06
C GLU A 47 8.41 10.93 4.25
N PHE A 48 8.11 11.45 3.06
CA PHE A 48 7.14 10.87 2.16
C PHE A 48 7.61 9.51 1.63
N GLY A 49 8.88 9.38 1.21
CA GLY A 49 9.44 8.07 0.86
C GLY A 49 9.37 7.08 2.02
N ALA A 50 9.74 7.50 3.23
CA ALA A 50 9.63 6.67 4.43
C ALA A 50 8.18 6.31 4.79
N TYR A 51 7.23 7.19 4.48
CA TYR A 51 5.80 6.98 4.68
C TYR A 51 5.21 5.95 3.71
N VAL A 52 5.61 5.99 2.43
CA VAL A 52 5.16 5.04 1.41
C VAL A 52 5.74 3.63 1.65
N ASP A 53 7.00 3.55 2.09
CA ASP A 53 7.68 2.29 2.42
C ASP A 53 7.47 1.84 3.88
N GLN A 54 6.52 2.47 4.58
CA GLN A 54 6.22 2.11 5.95
C GLN A 54 5.71 0.67 6.01
N ARG A 55 6.22 -0.08 7.00
CA ARG A 55 5.89 -1.47 7.23
C ARG A 55 4.81 -1.61 8.30
N ASP A 56 3.88 -2.54 8.12
CA ASP A 56 2.93 -2.91 9.18
C ASP A 56 3.58 -3.78 10.28
N ALA A 57 2.74 -4.28 11.19
CA ALA A 57 3.16 -5.15 12.28
C ALA A 57 3.78 -6.48 11.80
N ASP A 58 3.39 -6.94 10.61
CA ASP A 58 3.89 -8.15 9.95
C ASP A 58 5.07 -7.84 9.00
N GLY A 59 5.52 -6.57 8.99
CA GLY A 59 6.60 -6.09 8.14
C GLY A 59 6.19 -5.81 6.69
N ASN A 60 4.93 -6.02 6.31
CA ASN A 60 4.46 -5.79 4.95
C ASN A 60 4.46 -4.30 4.62
N THR A 61 4.86 -3.96 3.39
CA THR A 61 4.65 -2.61 2.87
C THR A 61 3.26 -2.47 2.26
N ALA A 62 2.77 -1.24 2.15
CA ALA A 62 1.49 -0.95 1.49
C ALA A 62 1.42 -1.54 0.06
N LEU A 63 2.55 -1.56 -0.65
CA LEU A 63 2.66 -2.16 -1.98
C LEU A 63 2.50 -3.68 -1.94
N LEU A 64 3.14 -4.36 -0.97
CA LEU A 64 3.02 -5.80 -0.83
C LEU A 64 1.57 -6.20 -0.53
N LEU A 65 0.86 -5.45 0.32
CA LEU A 65 -0.55 -5.72 0.60
C LEU A 65 -1.47 -5.43 -0.59
N ALA A 66 -1.24 -4.33 -1.32
CA ALA A 66 -1.97 -4.05 -2.56
C ALA A 66 -1.75 -5.17 -3.59
N TYR A 67 -0.55 -5.75 -3.61
CA TYR A 67 -0.21 -6.88 -4.47
C TYR A 67 -0.88 -8.17 -4.01
N MET A 68 -0.85 -8.48 -2.70
CA MET A 68 -1.51 -9.64 -2.09
C MET A 68 -3.02 -9.62 -2.30
N THR A 69 -3.63 -8.43 -2.27
CA THR A 69 -5.07 -8.24 -2.54
C THR A 69 -5.42 -8.25 -4.03
N GLY A 70 -4.43 -8.29 -4.93
CA GLY A 70 -4.62 -8.26 -6.38
C GLY A 70 -5.07 -6.90 -6.92
N ASN A 71 -4.86 -5.83 -6.15
CA ASN A 71 -5.39 -4.51 -6.44
C ASN A 71 -4.38 -3.70 -7.27
N GLY A 72 -4.35 -3.98 -8.58
CA GLY A 72 -3.37 -3.42 -9.51
C GLY A 72 -3.40 -1.89 -9.62
N ASP A 73 -4.56 -1.27 -9.45
CA ASP A 73 -4.69 0.19 -9.51
C ASP A 73 -4.02 0.86 -8.31
N VAL A 74 -4.20 0.29 -7.10
CA VAL A 74 -3.52 0.74 -5.89
C VAL A 74 -2.01 0.52 -6.00
N CYS A 75 -1.59 -0.63 -6.57
CA CYS A 75 -0.17 -0.86 -6.85
C CYS A 75 0.42 0.23 -7.75
N ARG A 76 -0.28 0.62 -8.83
CA ARG A 76 0.15 1.71 -9.72
C ARG A 76 0.23 3.05 -9.00
N CYS A 77 -0.72 3.37 -8.12
CA CYS A 77 -0.69 4.60 -7.31
C CYS A 77 0.52 4.62 -6.38
N LEU A 78 0.81 3.53 -5.68
CA LEU A 78 1.94 3.42 -4.76
C LEU A 78 3.28 3.48 -5.51
N LEU A 79 3.40 2.82 -6.65
CA LEU A 79 4.60 2.88 -7.50
C LEU A 79 4.85 4.30 -8.02
N ARG A 80 3.79 5.02 -8.42
CA ARG A 80 3.89 6.44 -8.82
C ARG A 80 4.32 7.35 -7.66
N ALA A 81 3.98 6.98 -6.43
CA ALA A 81 4.43 7.68 -5.24
C ALA A 81 5.86 7.31 -4.80
N GLY A 82 6.54 6.41 -5.51
CA GLY A 82 7.92 6.02 -5.22
C GLY A 82 8.04 4.83 -4.26
N ALA A 83 7.02 3.98 -4.15
CA ALA A 83 7.09 2.77 -3.34
C ALA A 83 8.20 1.80 -3.78
N THR A 84 8.91 1.23 -2.81
CA THR A 84 9.99 0.27 -3.03
C THR A 84 9.43 -1.13 -3.27
N MET A 85 9.56 -1.62 -4.51
CA MET A 85 9.19 -2.98 -4.92
C MET A 85 10.02 -4.08 -4.24
N GLY A 86 11.27 -3.76 -3.88
CA GLY A 86 12.21 -4.70 -3.27
C GLY A 86 12.09 -4.82 -1.75
N ALA A 87 11.08 -4.21 -1.14
CA ALA A 87 10.90 -4.26 0.31
C ALA A 87 10.52 -5.68 0.77
N ARG A 88 11.19 -6.15 1.82
CA ARG A 88 10.94 -7.46 2.45
C ARG A 88 10.09 -7.29 3.70
N ASN A 89 9.07 -8.13 3.84
CA ASN A 89 8.32 -8.25 5.08
C ASN A 89 9.08 -9.06 6.16
N ALA A 90 8.46 -9.26 7.32
CA ALA A 90 9.09 -10.00 8.42
C ALA A 90 9.36 -11.47 8.06
N GLU A 91 8.58 -12.03 7.14
CA GLU A 91 8.74 -13.39 6.62
C GLU A 91 9.81 -13.47 5.51
N GLY A 92 10.41 -12.34 5.12
CA GLY A 92 11.37 -12.27 4.01
C GLY A 92 10.73 -12.28 2.62
N ALA A 93 9.40 -12.22 2.53
CA ALA A 93 8.67 -12.11 1.28
C ALA A 93 8.78 -10.71 0.69
N THR A 94 8.87 -10.64 -0.64
CA THR A 94 8.87 -9.44 -1.47
C THR A 94 7.76 -9.56 -2.49
N MET A 95 7.40 -8.45 -3.15
CA MET A 95 6.44 -8.48 -4.27
C MET A 95 6.82 -9.52 -5.34
N PHE A 96 8.12 -9.75 -5.57
CA PHE A 96 8.62 -10.71 -6.55
C PHE A 96 8.59 -12.16 -6.07
N THR A 97 8.69 -12.40 -4.76
CA THR A 97 8.70 -13.75 -4.20
C THR A 97 7.34 -14.20 -3.70
N TYR A 98 6.39 -13.27 -3.50
CA TYR A 98 5.04 -13.59 -3.08
C TYR A 98 4.23 -14.19 -4.24
N GLU A 99 3.78 -15.43 -4.06
CA GLU A 99 3.03 -16.15 -5.08
C GLU A 99 1.55 -15.75 -5.02
N THR A 100 1.18 -14.73 -5.80
CA THR A 100 -0.23 -14.38 -6.00
C THR A 100 -0.91 -15.36 -6.96
N PRO A 101 -2.22 -15.60 -6.82
CA PRO A 101 -2.98 -16.39 -7.80
C PRO A 101 -2.90 -15.81 -9.22
N THR A 102 -2.60 -14.50 -9.34
CA THR A 102 -2.54 -13.79 -10.61
C THR A 102 -1.12 -13.35 -10.92
N ARG A 103 -0.25 -14.25 -11.40
CA ARG A 103 1.10 -13.90 -11.91
C ARG A 103 1.09 -12.77 -12.93
N LEU A 104 -0.02 -12.61 -13.65
CA LEU A 104 -0.28 -11.52 -14.61
C LEU A 104 -0.24 -10.11 -13.99
N LEU A 105 -0.54 -9.96 -12.70
CA LEU A 105 -0.57 -8.64 -12.07
C LEU A 105 0.84 -8.04 -12.00
N LEU A 106 1.84 -8.85 -11.62
CA LEU A 106 3.25 -8.46 -11.61
C LEU A 106 3.70 -7.97 -12.99
N PHE A 107 3.39 -8.75 -14.05
CA PHE A 107 3.73 -8.40 -15.43
C PHE A 107 3.03 -7.15 -15.94
N ARG A 108 1.88 -6.78 -15.37
CA ARG A 108 1.16 -5.55 -15.73
C ARG A 108 1.67 -4.32 -14.98
N LEU A 109 2.51 -4.50 -13.96
CA LEU A 109 3.07 -3.41 -13.14
C LEU A 109 4.50 -3.05 -13.53
N LEU A 110 5.22 -3.98 -14.18
CA LEU A 110 6.53 -3.79 -14.81
C LEU A 110 6.38 -3.26 -16.25
#